data_AF-A0A1S0TJ29-F1
#
_entry.id   AF-A0A1S0TJ29-F1
#
_cell.length_a   1.000
_cell.length_b   1.000
_cell.length_c   1.000
_cell.angle_alpha   90.00
_cell.angle_beta   90.00
_cell.angle_gamma   90.00
#
_symmetry.space_group_name_H-M   'P 1'
#
loop_
_entity.id
_entity.type
_entity.pdbx_description
1 polymer ?
#
loop_
_entity_poly.entity_id
_entity_poly.type
_entity_poly.pdbx_seq_one_letter_code
_entity_poly.pdbx_strand_id
1 'polypeptide(L)' 'MNFTRAEYLNGHMAIHAGRKPFSCPKCTANFTTSRNLHRHMKIHTDEKSYPCSEKDERI' A
#
# COMPACT_ATOMS: atom_id res chain seq x y z
N MET A 1 20.70 17.34 3.18
CA MET A 1 19.96 17.03 1.93
C MET A 1 19.28 18.29 1.47
N ASN A 2 19.36 18.66 0.18
CA ASN A 2 18.65 19.83 -0.37
C ASN A 2 17.55 19.33 -1.31
N PHE A 3 16.31 19.74 -1.07
CA PHE A 3 15.15 19.32 -1.85
C PHE A 3 14.61 20.52 -2.63
N THR A 4 14.54 20.39 -3.96
CA THR A 4 14.02 21.44 -4.84
C THR A 4 12.49 21.47 -4.94
N ARG A 5 11.81 20.48 -4.37
CA ARG A 5 10.34 20.38 -4.37
C ARG A 5 9.81 20.05 -2.97
N ALA A 6 8.74 20.75 -2.58
CA ALA A 6 8.12 20.61 -1.27
C ALA A 6 7.55 19.21 -1.01
N GLU A 7 7.08 18.51 -2.05
CA GLU A 7 6.58 17.14 -1.95
C GLU A 7 7.66 16.15 -1.46
N TYR A 8 8.90 16.33 -1.92
CA TYR A 8 10.03 15.48 -1.51
C TYR A 8 10.51 15.83 -0.10
N LEU A 9 10.53 17.12 0.24
CA LEU A 9 10.84 17.56 1.59
C LEU A 9 9.80 17.02 2.60
N ASN A 10 8.51 17.11 2.27
CA ASN A 10 7.43 16.61 3.13
C ASN A 10 7.50 15.08 3.29
N GLY A 11 7.77 14.35 2.20
CA GLY A 11 7.98 12.90 2.24
C GLY A 11 9.23 12.50 3.05
N HIS A 12 10.30 13.30 3.01
CA HIS A 12 11.50 13.10 3.81
C HIS A 12 11.26 13.39 5.30
N MET A 13 10.61 14.50 5.64
CA MET A 13 10.28 14.86 7.02
C MET A 13 9.31 13.86 7.68
N ALA A 14 8.43 13.25 6.90
CA ALA A 14 7.56 12.17 7.34
C ALA A 14 8.34 10.95 7.89
N ILE A 15 9.55 10.69 7.37
CA ILE A 15 10.44 9.62 7.86
C ILE A 15 10.99 9.98 9.25
N HIS A 16 11.43 11.23 9.44
CA HIS A 16 11.91 11.72 10.74
C HIS A 16 10.82 11.76 11.81
N ALA A 17 9.60 12.09 11.43
CA ALA A 17 8.46 12.14 12.34
C ALA A 17 7.83 10.75 12.60
N GLY A 18 8.28 9.70 11.92
CA GLY A 18 7.61 8.38 11.92
C GLY A 18 6.18 8.43 11.37
N ARG A 19 5.75 9.56 10.80
CA ARG A 19 4.40 9.76 10.28
C ARG A 19 4.33 9.15 8.90
N LYS A 20 3.53 8.10 8.77
CA LYS A 20 3.23 7.47 7.48
C LYS A 20 1.75 7.74 7.18
N PRO A 21 1.42 8.89 6.57
CA PRO A 21 0.03 9.35 6.44
C PRO A 21 -0.83 8.44 5.55
N PHE A 22 -0.21 7.56 4.76
CA PHE A 22 -0.92 6.65 3.88
C PHE A 22 -0.90 5.24 4.47
N SER A 23 -1.98 4.87 5.18
CA SER A 23 -2.17 3.54 5.75
C SER A 23 -2.89 2.60 4.76
N CYS A 24 -2.50 1.33 4.76
CA CYS A 24 -3.24 0.30 4.06
C CYS A 24 -4.52 -0.04 4.84
N PRO A 25 -5.70 -0.14 4.19
CA PRO A 25 -6.94 -0.55 4.85
C PRO A 25 -7.04 -2.07 5.08
N LYS A 26 -6.21 -2.87 4.40
CA LYS A 26 -6.25 -4.35 4.47
C LYS A 26 -5.20 -4.95 5.43
N CYS A 27 -4.19 -4.18 5.82
CA CYS A 27 -3.13 -4.63 6.73
C CYS A 27 -2.50 -3.46 7.49
N THR A 28 -1.55 -3.74 8.38
CA THR A 28 -0.88 -2.73 9.21
C THR A 28 0.26 -2.00 8.48
N ALA A 29 0.38 -2.15 7.17
CA ALA A 29 1.39 -1.46 6.38
C ALA A 29 1.06 0.03 6.24
N ASN A 30 2.07 0.87 6.44
CA ASN A 30 1.95 2.31 6.33
C ASN A 30 3.03 2.86 5.38
N PHE A 31 2.72 3.91 4.63
CA PHE A 31 3.54 4.48 3.57
C PHE A 31 3.65 6.00 3.70
N THR A 32 4.78 6.53 3.21
CA THR A 32 5.06 7.97 3.18
C THR A 32 4.48 8.68 1.95
N THR A 33 4.11 7.94 0.90
CA THR A 33 3.56 8.50 -0.34
C THR A 33 2.38 7.69 -0.87
N SER A 34 1.43 8.36 -1.51
CA SER A 34 0.27 7.74 -2.16
C SER A 34 0.68 6.77 -3.27
N ARG A 35 1.71 7.10 -4.07
CA ARG A 35 2.25 6.19 -5.11
C ARG A 35 2.70 4.84 -4.53
N ASN A 36 3.33 4.86 -3.35
CA ASN A 36 3.79 3.64 -2.70
C ASN A 36 2.61 2.82 -2.15
N LEU A 37 1.61 3.47 -1.55
CA LEU A 37 0.37 2.80 -1.13
C LEU A 37 -0.36 2.18 -2.34
N HIS A 38 -0.52 2.91 -3.44
CA HIS A 38 -1.18 2.39 -4.64
C HIS A 38 -0.47 1.15 -5.21
N ARG A 39 0.87 1.19 -5.29
CA ARG A 39 1.65 0.01 -5.70
C ARG A 39 1.46 -1.15 -4.74
N HIS A 40 1.48 -0.88 -3.43
CA HIS A 40 1.23 -1.90 -2.42
C HIS A 40 -0.16 -2.53 -2.57
N MET A 41 -1.20 -1.75 -2.84
CA MET A 41 -2.56 -2.27 -2.99
C MET A 41 -2.71 -3.33 -4.07
N LYS A 42 -1.82 -3.37 -5.08
CA LYS A 42 -1.82 -4.41 -6.11
C LYS A 42 -1.66 -5.81 -5.54
N ILE A 43 -0.83 -5.99 -4.52
CA ILE A 43 -0.61 -7.32 -3.89
C ILE A 43 -1.91 -7.87 -3.29
N HIS A 44 -2.76 -6.98 -2.75
CA HIS A 44 -4.05 -7.34 -2.18
C HIS A 44 -5.14 -7.56 -3.23
N THR A 45 -4.89 -7.13 -4.46
CA THR A 45 -5.77 -7.36 -5.61
C THR A 45 -5.42 -8.69 -6.27
N ASP A 46 -4.13 -9.02 -6.35
CA ASP A 46 -3.64 -10.33 -6.77
C ASP A 46 -4.01 -11.44 -5.76
N GLU A 47 -4.18 -11.10 -4.47
CA GLU A 47 -4.71 -12.03 -3.45
C GLU A 47 -6.22 -12.36 -3.65
N LYS A 48 -6.95 -11.59 -4.48
CA LYS A 48 -8.40 -11.78 -4.71
C LYS A 48 -8.73 -12.51 -6.03
N SER A 49 -7.77 -13.21 -6.63
CA SER A 49 -8.02 -13.99 -7.84
C SER A 49 -7.70 -15.47 -7.65
N TYR A 50 -8.43 -16.11 -6.74
CA TYR A 50 -8.82 -17.51 -6.92
C TYR A 50 -10.33 -17.60 -6.78
N PRO A 51 -11.12 -17.47 -7.85
CA PRO A 51 -12.45 -18.07 -7.87
C PRO A 51 -12.24 -19.59 -7.88
N CYS A 52 -11.95 -20.19 -6.72
CA CYS A 52 -12.16 -21.61 -6.56
C CYS A 52 -13.67 -21.80 -6.40
N SER A 53 -14.35 -22.02 -7.52
CA SER A 53 -15.62 -22.72 -7.54
C SER A 53 -15.32 -24.14 -8.00
N GLU A 54 -14.62 -24.91 -7.15
CA GLU A 54 -14.75 -26.36 -7.19
C GLU A 54 -16.22 -26.66 -6.87
N LYS A 55 -16.99 -26.90 -7.94
CA LYS A 55 -18.31 -27.48 -7.81
C LYS A 55 -18.12 -28.89 -7.26
N ASP A 56 -18.51 -29.04 -6.00
CA ASP A 56 -18.78 -30.32 -5.37
C ASP A 56 -19.95 -30.97 -6.13
N GLU A 57 -19.64 -31.86 -7.07
CA GLU A 57 -20.63 -32.72 -7.73
C GLU A 57 -20.13 -34.16 -7.63
N ARG A 58 -20.33 -34.76 -6.45
CA ARG A 58 -20.31 -36.21 -6.30
C ARG A 58 -21.33 -36.68 -5.28
N ILE A 59 -22.59 -36.83 -5.71
CA ILE A 59 -23.48 -37.94 -5.32
C ILE A 59 -24.28 -38.35 -6.56
#